data_AF-A0A5E7WRJ0-F1
#
_entry.id   AF-A0A5E7WRJ0-F1
#
_cell.length_a   1.000
_cell.length_b   1.000
_cell.length_c   1.000
_cell.angle_alpha   90.00
_cell.angle_beta   90.00
_cell.angle_gamma   90.00
#
_symmetry.space_group_name_H-M   'P 1'
#
loop_
_entity.id
_entity.type
_entity.pdbx_description
1 polymer ?
#
loop_
_entity_poly.entity_id
_entity_poly.type
_entity_poly.pdbx_seq_one_letter_code
_entity_poly.pdbx_strand_id
1 'polypeptide(L)'
;MCLLMAPMEVIQQCRQHGDVVGVSRIHQQVDVSAGWQQVLSQFSHRENKRRTQLAGQGFDFDVSFEDEDFFAFYRSMHLPTMSARYGCFARSVPEQAAYLDLFKQGVLFRVHLKGEWVAGSISRINESTRTLNARLIGVKEGAAVYRANGAQNYVYHAILEWASGHSAIDCVDFQGCEPFLSKGTFQYKKRFGTTAVVPENAFGQWRLLIRARTLCVSTRHFLINNPLLGLDAEGRLQAQYFFDAEHEVRSDIPFASKGIHSEVRRNLDQRDG
;
A
#
# COMPACT_ATOMS: atom_id res chain seq x y z
N MET A 1 -7.96 -17.80 -19.32
CA MET A 1 -7.63 -17.64 -17.89
C MET A 1 -8.90 -17.24 -17.15
N CYS A 2 -9.20 -17.89 -16.02
CA CYS A 2 -10.30 -17.53 -15.13
C CYS A 2 -9.73 -16.96 -13.83
N LEU A 3 -10.33 -15.87 -13.33
CA LEU A 3 -9.99 -15.23 -12.07
C LEU A 3 -11.21 -15.28 -11.17
N LEU A 4 -11.04 -15.82 -9.97
CA LEU A 4 -12.06 -15.83 -8.93
C LEU A 4 -11.49 -15.13 -7.70
N MET A 5 -12.24 -14.18 -7.16
CA MET A 5 -11.96 -13.58 -5.86
C MET A 5 -13.10 -13.94 -4.92
N ALA A 6 -12.82 -14.76 -3.91
CA ALA A 6 -13.84 -15.28 -3.00
C ALA A 6 -13.24 -15.57 -1.61
N PRO A 7 -14.07 -15.74 -0.57
CA PRO A 7 -13.61 -16.24 0.73
C PRO A 7 -12.82 -17.55 0.61
N MET A 8 -11.87 -17.76 1.52
CA MET A 8 -10.99 -18.93 1.52
C MET A 8 -11.76 -20.25 1.48
N GLU A 9 -12.87 -20.35 2.22
CA GLU A 9 -13.74 -21.53 2.26
C GLU A 9 -14.26 -21.92 0.87
N VAL A 10 -14.71 -20.93 0.09
CA VAL A 10 -15.19 -21.13 -1.29
C VAL A 10 -14.04 -21.53 -2.20
N ILE A 11 -12.87 -20.90 -2.04
CA ILE A 11 -11.67 -21.25 -2.80
C ILE A 11 -11.25 -22.69 -2.51
N GLN A 12 -11.29 -23.15 -1.27
CA GLN A 12 -10.94 -24.52 -0.90
C GLN A 12 -11.87 -25.56 -1.55
N GLN A 13 -13.16 -25.26 -1.68
CA GLN A 13 -14.14 -26.16 -2.29
C GLN A 13 -13.97 -26.29 -3.81
N CYS A 14 -13.52 -25.23 -4.49
CA CYS A 14 -13.46 -25.21 -5.95
C CYS A 14 -12.04 -25.35 -6.52
N ARG A 15 -10.99 -25.23 -5.70
CA ARG A 15 -9.58 -25.31 -6.12
C ARG A 15 -9.26 -26.65 -6.77
N GLN A 16 -8.51 -26.60 -7.86
CA GLN A 16 -8.01 -27.75 -8.60
C GLN A 16 -6.48 -27.78 -8.56
N HIS A 17 -5.92 -28.93 -8.94
CA HIS A 17 -4.48 -29.03 -9.20
C HIS A 17 -4.07 -27.97 -10.25
N GLY A 18 -2.85 -27.44 -10.13
CA GLY A 18 -2.37 -26.38 -11.03
C GLY A 18 -2.85 -24.96 -10.73
N ASP A 19 -3.92 -24.76 -9.94
CA ASP A 19 -4.38 -23.41 -9.59
C ASP A 19 -3.32 -22.59 -8.84
N VAL A 20 -3.29 -21.29 -9.10
CA VAL A 20 -2.52 -20.33 -8.30
C VAL A 20 -3.48 -19.66 -7.33
N VAL A 21 -3.12 -19.67 -6.04
CA VAL A 21 -3.91 -19.03 -4.99
C VAL A 21 -3.03 -18.00 -4.31
N GLY A 22 -3.47 -16.75 -4.32
CA GLY A 22 -2.87 -15.65 -3.57
C GLY A 22 -3.85 -15.06 -2.55
N VAL A 23 -3.34 -14.19 -1.69
CA VAL A 23 -4.19 -13.30 -0.89
C VAL A 23 -4.88 -12.30 -1.82
N SER A 24 -6.08 -11.82 -1.47
CA SER A 24 -6.78 -10.83 -2.29
C SER A 24 -6.17 -9.43 -2.18
N ARG A 25 -5.69 -9.09 -0.97
CA ARG A 25 -5.09 -7.81 -0.60
C ARG A 25 -4.11 -8.01 0.54
N ILE A 26 -3.15 -7.11 0.63
CA ILE A 26 -2.28 -6.95 1.80
C ILE A 26 -2.33 -5.51 2.28
N HIS A 27 -2.18 -5.30 3.58
CA HIS A 27 -1.91 -3.98 4.16
C HIS A 27 -0.41 -3.82 4.43
N GLN A 28 0.02 -2.57 4.60
CA GLN A 28 1.38 -2.22 4.97
C GLN A 28 1.34 -1.31 6.18
N GLN A 29 1.83 -1.83 7.30
CA GLN A 29 1.71 -1.22 8.62
C GLN A 29 3.08 -0.85 9.16
N VAL A 30 3.14 0.19 10.00
CA VAL A 30 4.34 0.60 10.74
C VAL A 30 3.98 0.69 12.21
N ASP A 31 4.71 -0.04 13.05
CA ASP A 31 4.69 0.16 14.49
C ASP A 31 5.40 1.48 14.82
N VAL A 32 4.66 2.39 15.46
CA VAL A 32 5.13 3.71 15.88
C VAL A 32 5.20 3.86 17.41
N SER A 33 4.81 2.81 18.16
CA SER A 33 4.73 2.83 19.63
C SER A 33 6.09 3.06 20.31
N ALA A 34 7.17 2.64 19.65
CA ALA A 34 8.56 2.85 20.10
C ALA A 34 9.12 4.24 19.75
N GLY A 35 8.29 5.13 19.19
CA GLY A 35 8.66 6.50 18.87
C GLY A 35 9.47 6.67 17.58
N TRP A 36 9.75 7.94 17.26
CA TRP A 36 10.18 8.33 15.91
C TRP A 36 11.57 7.82 15.53
N GLN A 37 12.50 7.79 16.48
CA GLN A 37 13.86 7.29 16.25
C GLN A 37 13.86 5.80 15.86
N GLN A 38 12.99 5.01 16.49
CA GLN A 38 12.85 3.61 16.14
C GLN A 38 12.28 3.48 14.72
N VAL A 39 11.27 4.24 14.34
CA VAL A 39 10.70 4.22 12.98
C VAL A 39 11.76 4.60 11.93
N LEU A 40 12.54 5.66 12.17
CA LEU A 40 13.62 6.09 11.27
C LEU A 40 14.69 5.01 11.05
N SER A 41 15.02 4.23 12.09
CA SER A 41 15.96 3.10 11.98
C SER A 41 15.49 2.02 11.01
N GLN A 42 14.17 1.93 10.77
CA GLN A 42 13.55 0.94 9.91
C GLN A 42 13.40 1.41 8.46
N PHE A 43 13.62 2.68 8.17
CA PHE A 43 13.60 3.20 6.82
C PHE A 43 14.76 2.65 6.00
N SER A 44 14.55 2.49 4.70
CA SER A 44 15.67 2.21 3.81
C SER A 44 16.67 3.37 3.85
N HIS A 45 17.96 3.07 3.69
CA HIS A 45 19.02 4.09 3.68
C HIS A 45 18.75 5.22 2.68
N ARG A 46 18.24 4.89 1.49
CA ARG A 46 17.87 5.86 0.45
C ARG A 46 16.72 6.77 0.89
N GLU A 47 15.76 6.24 1.64
CA GLU A 47 14.63 7.02 2.12
C GLU A 47 15.05 7.98 3.24
N ASN A 48 15.91 7.54 4.17
CA ASN A 48 16.48 8.42 5.18
C ASN A 48 17.23 9.60 4.55
N LYS A 49 18.09 9.34 3.55
CA LYS A 49 18.78 10.41 2.80
C LYS A 49 17.80 11.36 2.12
N ARG A 50 16.73 10.83 1.51
CA ARG A 50 15.71 11.64 0.85
C ARG A 50 14.97 12.54 1.84
N ARG A 51 14.56 12.02 3.00
CA ARG A 51 13.90 12.82 4.05
C ARG A 51 14.76 14.02 4.44
N THR A 52 16.04 13.78 4.76
CA THR A 52 16.97 14.86 5.13
C THR A 52 17.10 15.90 4.02
N GLN A 53 17.17 15.45 2.76
CA GLN A 53 17.21 16.35 1.60
C GLN A 53 15.92 17.19 1.47
N LEU A 54 14.74 16.57 1.60
CA LEU A 54 13.45 17.27 1.50
C LEU A 54 13.31 18.30 2.63
N ALA A 55 13.64 17.93 3.87
CA ALA A 55 13.65 18.87 5.00
C ALA A 55 14.60 20.06 4.71
N GLY A 56 15.79 19.80 4.20
CA GLY A 56 16.74 20.86 3.79
C GLY A 56 16.27 21.74 2.62
N GLN A 57 15.29 21.30 1.84
CA GLN A 57 14.65 22.10 0.78
C GLN A 57 13.52 23.00 1.31
N GLY A 58 13.20 22.90 2.60
CA GLY A 58 12.12 23.64 3.25
C GLY A 58 10.80 22.90 3.29
N PHE A 59 10.81 21.57 3.18
CA PHE A 59 9.62 20.77 3.49
C PHE A 59 9.43 20.66 5.01
N ASP A 60 8.20 20.88 5.44
CA ASP A 60 7.73 20.65 6.81
C ASP A 60 6.26 20.23 6.78
N PHE A 61 5.66 20.07 7.97
CA PHE A 61 4.26 19.73 8.08
C PHE A 61 3.65 20.26 9.38
N ASP A 62 2.33 20.37 9.37
CA ASP A 62 1.51 20.48 10.56
C ASP A 62 0.26 19.58 10.42
N VAL A 63 -0.60 19.61 11.44
CA VAL A 63 -1.90 18.96 11.42
C VAL A 63 -3.03 19.98 11.62
N SER A 64 -4.17 19.71 10.98
CA SER A 64 -5.38 20.52 11.11
C SER A 64 -6.59 19.66 11.46
N PHE A 65 -7.49 20.26 12.24
CA PHE A 65 -8.81 19.74 12.61
C PHE A 65 -9.93 20.69 12.17
N GLU A 66 -9.59 21.72 11.39
CA GLU A 66 -10.52 22.74 10.93
C GLU A 66 -11.31 22.27 9.70
N ASP A 67 -12.62 22.52 9.71
CA ASP A 67 -13.53 22.04 8.67
C ASP A 67 -13.22 22.67 7.30
N GLU A 68 -12.85 23.95 7.30
CA GLU A 68 -12.49 24.67 6.09
C GLU A 68 -11.26 24.06 5.40
N ASP A 69 -10.27 23.64 6.18
CA ASP A 69 -9.08 22.97 5.66
C ASP A 69 -9.43 21.62 5.04
N PHE A 70 -10.36 20.86 5.63
CA PHE A 70 -10.84 19.63 5.01
C PHE A 70 -11.43 19.89 3.61
N PHE A 71 -12.34 20.86 3.48
CA PHE A 71 -12.99 21.13 2.19
C PHE A 71 -11.99 21.68 1.18
N ALA A 72 -11.07 22.54 1.60
CA ALA A 72 -9.98 23.02 0.77
C ALA A 72 -9.10 21.87 0.26
N PHE A 73 -8.66 20.97 1.16
CA PHE A 73 -7.86 19.79 0.79
C PHE A 73 -8.60 18.88 -0.18
N TYR A 74 -9.83 18.52 0.15
CA TYR A 74 -10.58 17.51 -0.59
C TYR A 74 -10.82 17.97 -2.04
N ARG A 75 -11.21 19.24 -2.22
CA ARG A 75 -11.57 19.81 -3.53
C ARG A 75 -10.36 20.26 -4.34
N SER A 76 -9.37 20.89 -3.72
CA SER A 76 -8.22 21.47 -4.44
C SER A 76 -7.02 20.53 -4.55
N MET A 77 -6.94 19.47 -3.75
CA MET A 77 -5.80 18.55 -3.75
C MET A 77 -6.20 17.10 -4.03
N HIS A 78 -7.09 16.52 -3.22
CA HIS A 78 -7.40 15.10 -3.31
C HIS A 78 -8.10 14.73 -4.63
N LEU A 79 -9.25 15.35 -4.92
CA LEU A 79 -9.99 15.07 -6.14
C LEU A 79 -9.16 15.32 -7.42
N PRO A 80 -8.45 16.46 -7.57
CA PRO A 80 -7.57 16.68 -8.71
C PRO A 80 -6.46 15.63 -8.83
N THR A 81 -5.87 15.20 -7.70
CA THR A 81 -4.85 14.14 -7.70
C THR A 81 -5.40 12.82 -8.21
N MET A 82 -6.62 12.45 -7.80
CA MET A 82 -7.28 11.23 -8.26
C MET A 82 -7.63 11.30 -9.75
N SER A 83 -8.15 12.45 -10.20
CA SER A 83 -8.45 12.71 -11.60
C SER A 83 -7.19 12.64 -12.48
N ALA A 84 -6.11 13.32 -12.10
CA ALA A 84 -4.86 13.34 -12.84
C ALA A 84 -4.18 11.95 -12.92
N ARG A 85 -4.38 11.09 -11.92
CA ARG A 85 -3.76 9.77 -11.85
C ARG A 85 -4.55 8.67 -12.55
N TYR A 86 -5.88 8.74 -12.50
CA TYR A 86 -6.76 7.64 -12.93
C TYR A 86 -7.80 8.03 -13.97
N GLY A 87 -7.93 9.32 -14.31
CA GLY A 87 -8.88 9.81 -15.31
C GLY A 87 -10.31 9.36 -15.02
N CYS A 88 -10.97 8.79 -16.03
CA CYS A 88 -12.34 8.25 -15.90
C CYS A 88 -12.46 7.06 -14.93
N PHE A 89 -11.35 6.43 -14.53
CA PHE A 89 -11.33 5.36 -13.53
C PHE A 89 -11.08 5.86 -12.11
N ALA A 90 -10.97 7.18 -11.91
CA ALA A 90 -10.83 7.77 -10.58
C ALA A 90 -12.02 7.37 -9.69
N ARG A 91 -11.71 6.76 -8.56
CA ARG A 91 -12.68 6.43 -7.50
C ARG A 91 -12.20 7.06 -6.21
N SER A 92 -13.05 7.85 -5.59
CA SER A 92 -12.83 8.43 -4.27
C SER A 92 -14.02 8.13 -3.38
N VAL A 93 -13.79 8.15 -2.07
CA VAL A 93 -14.87 8.22 -1.08
C VAL A 93 -15.62 9.54 -1.32
N PRO A 94 -16.96 9.57 -1.40
CA PRO A 94 -17.72 10.82 -1.57
C PRO A 94 -17.37 11.86 -0.50
N GLU A 95 -17.41 13.16 -0.85
CA GLU A 95 -16.95 14.27 0.03
C GLU A 95 -17.60 14.21 1.43
N GLN A 96 -18.93 14.06 1.49
CA GLN A 96 -19.65 14.00 2.75
C GLN A 96 -19.24 12.81 3.62
N ALA A 97 -19.01 11.65 3.02
CA ALA A 97 -18.56 10.46 3.74
C ALA A 97 -17.10 10.60 4.18
N ALA A 98 -16.24 11.18 3.33
CA ALA A 98 -14.86 11.52 3.69
C ALA A 98 -14.81 12.48 4.89
N TYR A 99 -15.72 13.45 4.94
CA TYR A 99 -15.83 14.42 6.02
C TYR A 99 -16.26 13.75 7.33
N LEU A 100 -17.41 13.07 7.33
CA LEU A 100 -18.02 12.51 8.53
C LEU A 100 -17.29 11.27 9.06
N ASP A 101 -16.86 10.37 8.16
CA ASP A 101 -16.37 9.05 8.55
C ASP A 101 -14.84 9.00 8.68
N LEU A 102 -14.12 9.91 8.01
CA LEU A 102 -12.66 9.94 8.04
C LEU A 102 -12.12 11.15 8.80
N PHE A 103 -12.51 12.36 8.40
CA PHE A 103 -11.91 13.58 8.95
C PHE A 103 -12.39 13.88 10.38
N LYS A 104 -13.70 13.82 10.65
CA LYS A 104 -14.24 14.06 11.99
C LYS A 104 -13.81 13.05 13.05
N GLN A 105 -13.28 11.91 12.63
CA GLN A 105 -12.72 10.86 13.50
C GLN A 105 -11.20 10.74 13.32
N GLY A 106 -10.56 11.82 12.93
CA GLY A 106 -9.24 11.75 12.34
C GLY A 106 -8.52 13.09 12.36
N VAL A 107 -7.58 13.22 11.42
CA VAL A 107 -6.67 14.35 11.34
C VAL A 107 -6.32 14.61 9.87
N LEU A 108 -6.18 15.88 9.51
CA LEU A 108 -5.63 16.30 8.24
C LEU A 108 -4.15 16.65 8.41
N PHE A 109 -3.29 15.97 7.68
CA PHE A 109 -1.88 16.33 7.53
C PHE A 109 -1.73 17.38 6.43
N ARG A 110 -1.08 18.50 6.74
CA ARG A 110 -0.73 19.54 5.78
C ARG A 110 0.79 19.55 5.62
N VAL A 111 1.26 19.28 4.41
CA VAL A 111 2.68 19.33 4.05
C VAL A 111 2.94 20.64 3.35
N HIS A 112 3.90 21.41 3.86
CA HIS A 112 4.29 22.68 3.25
C HIS A 112 5.67 22.58 2.62
N LEU A 113 5.88 23.42 1.61
CA LEU A 113 7.18 23.68 1.01
C LEU A 113 7.41 25.18 1.09
N LYS A 114 8.37 25.61 1.91
CA LYS A 114 8.69 27.03 2.16
C LYS A 114 7.45 27.83 2.57
N GLY A 115 6.63 27.24 3.47
CA GLY A 115 5.41 27.84 4.01
C GLY A 115 4.14 27.63 3.17
N GLU A 116 4.27 27.25 1.90
CA GLU A 116 3.11 27.00 1.03
C GLU A 116 2.55 25.59 1.22
N TRP A 117 1.24 25.44 1.42
CA TRP A 117 0.60 24.13 1.52
C TRP A 117 0.53 23.43 0.15
N VAL A 118 1.31 22.36 -0.01
CA VAL A 118 1.54 21.71 -1.33
C VAL A 118 1.04 20.26 -1.40
N ALA A 119 0.80 19.61 -0.26
CA ALA A 119 0.24 18.27 -0.21
C ALA A 119 -0.46 17.98 1.12
N GLY A 120 -1.24 16.91 1.17
CA GLY A 120 -1.85 16.48 2.41
C GLY A 120 -2.41 15.06 2.38
N SER A 121 -2.86 14.62 3.55
CA SER A 121 -3.59 13.37 3.71
C SER A 121 -4.58 13.45 4.85
N ILE A 122 -5.78 12.91 4.64
CA ILE A 122 -6.73 12.69 5.73
C ILE A 122 -6.49 11.31 6.30
N SER A 123 -6.29 11.19 7.60
CA SER A 123 -6.16 9.91 8.27
C SER A 123 -7.26 9.74 9.31
N ARG A 124 -7.78 8.52 9.44
CA ARG A 124 -8.77 8.18 10.47
C ARG A 124 -8.07 7.51 11.64
N ILE A 125 -8.35 7.93 12.86
CA ILE A 125 -7.84 7.29 14.07
C ILE A 125 -8.88 6.26 14.54
N ASN A 126 -8.43 5.03 14.74
CA ASN A 126 -9.24 4.00 15.37
C ASN A 126 -8.72 3.79 16.80
N GLU A 127 -9.41 4.38 17.77
CA GLU A 127 -9.00 4.37 19.18
C GLU A 127 -8.97 2.96 19.78
N SER A 128 -9.92 2.08 19.42
CA SER A 128 -9.99 0.73 19.99
C SER A 128 -8.81 -0.15 19.59
N THR A 129 -8.26 0.09 18.40
CA THR A 129 -7.09 -0.62 17.86
C THR A 129 -5.83 0.23 17.92
N ARG A 130 -5.91 1.45 18.48
CA ARG A 130 -4.81 2.43 18.56
C ARG A 130 -4.08 2.59 17.22
N THR A 131 -4.85 2.58 16.12
CA THR A 131 -4.31 2.55 14.75
C THR A 131 -4.74 3.80 13.97
N LEU A 132 -3.77 4.51 13.41
CA LEU A 132 -4.00 5.58 12.44
C LEU A 132 -4.02 4.99 11.03
N ASN A 133 -5.16 5.12 10.37
CA ASN A 133 -5.37 4.64 9.02
C ASN A 133 -5.16 5.80 8.05
N ALA A 134 -4.07 5.76 7.28
CA ALA A 134 -3.80 6.77 6.28
C ALA A 134 -4.79 6.63 5.12
N ARG A 135 -5.63 7.65 4.92
CA ARG A 135 -6.62 7.71 3.85
C ARG A 135 -6.31 8.92 2.96
N LEU A 136 -7.07 9.03 1.87
CA LEU A 136 -7.12 10.15 0.92
C LEU A 136 -5.84 11.00 0.86
N ILE A 137 -5.01 10.79 -0.16
CA ILE A 137 -3.80 11.59 -0.39
C ILE A 137 -4.04 12.58 -1.54
N GLY A 138 -3.47 13.77 -1.43
CA GLY A 138 -3.56 14.80 -2.46
C GLY A 138 -2.31 15.66 -2.51
N VAL A 139 -1.99 16.15 -3.70
CA VAL A 139 -1.07 17.27 -3.91
C VAL A 139 -1.83 18.44 -4.49
N LYS A 140 -1.32 19.66 -4.28
CA LYS A 140 -1.94 20.89 -4.78
C LYS A 140 -2.28 20.77 -6.27
N GLU A 141 -3.56 20.96 -6.57
CA GLU A 141 -4.17 20.91 -7.91
C GLU A 141 -3.94 19.59 -8.67
N GLY A 142 -3.47 18.52 -8.00
CA GLY A 142 -3.08 17.28 -8.66
C GLY A 142 -1.82 17.42 -9.54
N ALA A 143 -1.09 18.52 -9.43
CA ALA A 143 0.00 18.85 -10.35
C ALA A 143 1.17 17.88 -10.22
N ALA A 144 1.69 17.42 -11.36
CA ALA A 144 2.78 16.43 -11.41
C ALA A 144 4.08 16.92 -10.75
N VAL A 145 4.31 18.25 -10.74
CA VAL A 145 5.49 18.87 -10.10
C VAL A 145 5.61 18.52 -8.63
N TYR A 146 4.49 18.48 -7.89
CA TYR A 146 4.46 18.14 -6.46
C TYR A 146 4.65 16.64 -6.18
N ARG A 147 4.46 15.79 -7.20
CA ARG A 147 4.87 14.38 -7.11
C ARG A 147 6.36 14.23 -7.41
N ALA A 148 6.86 14.94 -8.42
CA ALA A 148 8.26 14.89 -8.83
C ALA A 148 9.21 15.48 -7.77
N ASN A 149 8.79 16.54 -7.07
CA ASN A 149 9.61 17.21 -6.06
C ASN A 149 9.59 16.53 -4.67
N GLY A 150 8.78 15.49 -4.48
CA GLY A 150 8.70 14.75 -3.22
C GLY A 150 7.59 15.17 -2.26
N ALA A 151 6.70 16.12 -2.58
CA ALA A 151 5.63 16.53 -1.66
C ALA A 151 4.71 15.36 -1.25
N GLN A 152 4.25 14.56 -2.22
CA GLN A 152 3.45 13.36 -1.91
C GLN A 152 4.23 12.34 -1.06
N ASN A 153 5.55 12.27 -1.22
CA ASN A 153 6.40 11.41 -0.41
C ASN A 153 6.51 11.92 1.03
N TYR A 154 6.63 13.23 1.21
CA TYR A 154 6.76 13.84 2.51
C TYR A 154 5.51 13.66 3.39
N VAL A 155 4.32 13.48 2.78
CA VAL A 155 3.09 13.09 3.50
C VAL A 155 3.29 11.83 4.35
N TYR A 156 4.03 10.83 3.86
CA TYR A 156 4.31 9.61 4.62
C TYR A 156 5.23 9.88 5.81
N HIS A 157 6.18 10.81 5.68
CA HIS A 157 7.03 11.23 6.79
C HIS A 157 6.21 11.98 7.83
N ALA A 158 5.36 12.93 7.42
CA ALA A 158 4.48 13.69 8.29
C ALA A 158 3.59 12.78 9.14
N ILE A 159 2.94 11.80 8.51
CA ILE A 159 2.06 10.84 9.20
C ILE A 159 2.83 10.06 10.26
N LEU A 160 3.98 9.48 9.90
CA LEU A 160 4.76 8.64 10.80
C LEU A 160 5.38 9.45 11.95
N GLU A 161 5.93 10.62 11.64
CA GLU A 161 6.57 11.50 12.62
C GLU A 161 5.56 12.00 13.65
N TRP A 162 4.37 12.43 13.21
CA TRP A 162 3.29 12.83 14.11
C TRP A 162 2.75 11.66 14.94
N ALA A 163 2.47 10.52 14.30
CA ALA A 163 1.92 9.35 14.99
C ALA A 163 2.89 8.80 16.05
N SER A 164 4.20 8.81 15.75
CA SER A 164 5.24 8.44 16.72
C SER A 164 5.33 9.34 17.95
N GLY A 165 4.82 10.58 17.88
CA GLY A 165 4.73 11.50 19.01
C GLY A 165 3.42 11.40 19.79
N HIS A 166 2.48 10.58 19.33
CA HIS A 166 1.10 10.57 19.82
C HIS A 166 0.80 9.29 20.62
N SER A 167 0.70 9.41 21.95
CA SER A 167 0.58 8.25 22.87
C SER A 167 -0.67 7.38 22.69
N ALA A 168 -1.69 7.85 21.97
CA ALA A 168 -2.89 7.07 21.64
C ALA A 168 -2.74 6.19 20.39
N ILE A 169 -1.60 6.22 19.70
CA ILE A 169 -1.38 5.55 18.43
C ILE A 169 -0.16 4.64 18.55
N ASP A 170 -0.36 3.34 18.30
CA ASP A 170 0.71 2.34 18.28
C ASP A 170 1.07 1.94 16.84
N CYS A 171 0.14 2.09 15.90
CA CYS A 171 0.30 1.62 14.54
C CYS A 171 -0.20 2.64 13.51
N VAL A 172 0.54 2.77 12.41
CA VAL A 172 0.09 3.45 11.19
C VAL A 172 -0.18 2.39 10.12
N ASP A 173 -1.41 2.32 9.63
CA ASP A 173 -1.81 1.45 8.52
C ASP A 173 -1.96 2.28 7.23
N PHE A 174 -1.08 2.03 6.26
CA PHE A 174 -1.13 2.67 4.95
C PHE A 174 -2.14 2.03 3.99
N GLN A 175 -2.97 1.11 4.48
CA GLN A 175 -4.05 0.44 3.78
C GLN A 175 -3.61 -0.43 2.60
N GLY A 176 -4.61 -1.10 2.03
CA GLY A 176 -4.49 -2.13 1.02
C GLY A 176 -3.67 -1.77 -0.22
N CYS A 177 -2.85 -2.72 -0.67
CA CYS A 177 -2.41 -2.81 -2.06
C CYS A 177 -2.71 -4.19 -2.63
N GLU A 178 -2.70 -4.29 -3.96
CA GLU A 178 -2.84 -5.55 -4.66
C GLU A 178 -1.71 -6.52 -4.26
N PRO A 179 -1.96 -7.84 -4.29
CA PRO A 179 -1.04 -8.85 -3.76
C PRO A 179 0.17 -9.10 -4.69
N PHE A 180 0.37 -8.29 -5.73
CA PHE A 180 1.41 -8.49 -6.73
C PHE A 180 2.67 -7.72 -6.37
N LEU A 181 3.80 -8.42 -6.28
CA LEU A 181 5.11 -7.82 -5.95
C LEU A 181 5.60 -6.85 -7.02
N SER A 182 5.16 -7.04 -8.27
CA SER A 182 5.47 -6.16 -9.40
C SER A 182 4.81 -4.78 -9.30
N LYS A 183 3.84 -4.59 -8.38
CA LYS A 183 3.11 -3.32 -8.27
C LYS A 183 3.94 -2.28 -7.52
N GLY A 184 4.06 -1.11 -8.14
CA GLY A 184 4.82 0.01 -7.60
C GLY A 184 4.36 0.46 -6.22
N THR A 185 3.08 0.32 -5.86
CA THR A 185 2.57 0.74 -4.54
C THR A 185 3.20 -0.06 -3.39
N PHE A 186 3.32 -1.38 -3.53
CA PHE A 186 3.96 -2.23 -2.52
C PHE A 186 5.44 -1.86 -2.36
N GLN A 187 6.15 -1.83 -3.48
CA GLN A 187 7.57 -1.51 -3.56
C GLN A 187 7.88 -0.08 -3.09
N TYR A 188 6.95 0.84 -3.27
CA TYR A 188 7.07 2.22 -2.80
C TYR A 188 6.93 2.28 -1.27
N LYS A 189 5.90 1.67 -0.69
CA LYS A 189 5.64 1.77 0.75
C LYS A 189 6.64 0.98 1.60
N LYS A 190 7.22 -0.11 1.08
CA LYS A 190 8.19 -0.92 1.86
C LYS A 190 9.41 -0.13 2.34
N ARG A 191 9.77 0.96 1.65
CA ARG A 191 10.94 1.78 1.97
C ARG A 191 10.79 2.58 3.29
N PHE A 192 9.57 2.71 3.80
CA PHE A 192 9.26 3.33 5.10
C PHE A 192 9.25 2.32 6.25
N GLY A 193 9.90 1.15 6.07
CA GLY A 193 10.02 0.16 7.14
C GLY A 193 8.74 -0.63 7.43
N THR A 194 7.77 -0.62 6.50
CA THR A 194 6.47 -1.25 6.67
C THR A 194 6.55 -2.77 6.77
N THR A 195 5.69 -3.36 7.58
CA THR A 195 5.39 -4.78 7.62
C THR A 195 4.18 -5.06 6.73
N ALA A 196 4.32 -6.02 5.81
CA ALA A 196 3.22 -6.52 5.01
C ALA A 196 2.37 -7.48 5.85
N VAL A 197 1.05 -7.29 5.87
CA VAL A 197 0.13 -8.12 6.65
C VAL A 197 -1.11 -8.47 5.84
N VAL A 198 -1.73 -9.61 6.15
CA VAL A 198 -3.10 -9.88 5.71
C VAL A 198 -4.03 -9.00 6.56
N PRO A 199 -4.93 -8.21 5.97
CA PRO A 199 -5.75 -7.28 6.74
C PRO A 199 -6.75 -8.01 7.64
N GLU A 200 -6.97 -7.49 8.84
CA GLU A 200 -7.96 -8.01 9.82
C GLU A 200 -9.41 -7.56 9.52
N ASN A 201 -9.71 -7.28 8.25
CA ASN A 201 -11.06 -6.93 7.80
C ASN A 201 -11.62 -8.03 6.87
N ALA A 202 -12.79 -7.80 6.27
CA ALA A 202 -13.41 -8.77 5.39
C ALA A 202 -12.47 -9.27 4.26
N PHE A 203 -11.55 -8.43 3.75
CA PHE A 203 -10.60 -8.85 2.72
C PHE A 203 -9.55 -9.85 3.22
N GLY A 204 -9.32 -9.95 4.52
CA GLY A 204 -8.38 -10.91 5.12
C GLY A 204 -8.77 -12.36 4.87
N GLN A 205 -10.06 -12.62 4.68
CA GLN A 205 -10.58 -13.95 4.35
C GLN A 205 -10.65 -14.20 2.85
N TRP A 206 -10.51 -13.16 2.02
CA TRP A 206 -10.63 -13.29 0.57
C TRP A 206 -9.31 -13.71 -0.06
N ARG A 207 -9.41 -14.58 -1.06
CA ARG A 207 -8.28 -15.09 -1.84
C ARG A 207 -8.52 -14.83 -3.32
N LEU A 208 -7.42 -14.63 -4.04
CA LEU A 208 -7.39 -14.59 -5.49
C LEU A 208 -7.02 -15.98 -5.99
N LEU A 209 -7.93 -16.64 -6.71
CA LEU A 209 -7.66 -17.87 -7.44
C LEU A 209 -7.50 -17.53 -8.93
N ILE A 210 -6.40 -17.99 -9.50
CA ILE A 210 -6.10 -17.90 -10.93
C ILE A 210 -6.07 -19.31 -11.49
N ARG A 211 -7.01 -19.61 -12.39
CA ARG A 211 -7.10 -20.87 -13.11
C ARG A 211 -6.78 -20.68 -14.58
N ALA A 212 -5.84 -21.48 -15.06
CA ALA A 212 -5.55 -21.58 -16.48
C ALA A 212 -5.76 -23.03 -16.92
N ARG A 213 -6.88 -23.30 -17.62
CA ARG A 213 -7.16 -24.63 -18.18
C ARG A 213 -6.09 -25.07 -19.20
N THR A 214 -5.48 -24.11 -19.87
CA THR A 214 -4.35 -24.32 -20.78
C THR A 214 -3.37 -23.17 -20.58
N LEU A 215 -2.10 -23.48 -20.32
CA LEU A 215 -1.02 -22.51 -20.14
C LEU A 215 -0.50 -22.00 -21.48
N CYS A 216 -1.30 -21.21 -22.17
CA CYS A 216 -0.85 -20.50 -23.37
C CYS A 216 0.24 -19.47 -23.04
N VAL A 217 1.00 -19.06 -24.06
CA VAL A 217 2.11 -18.09 -23.96
C VAL A 217 1.72 -16.85 -23.15
N SER A 218 0.56 -16.24 -23.45
CA SER A 218 0.10 -15.04 -22.75
C SER A 218 -0.16 -15.28 -21.25
N THR A 219 -0.63 -16.47 -20.87
CA THR A 219 -0.87 -16.80 -19.46
C THR A 219 0.45 -17.05 -18.73
N ARG A 220 1.41 -17.72 -19.37
CA ARG A 220 2.76 -17.91 -18.82
C ARG A 220 3.44 -16.57 -18.58
N HIS A 221 3.47 -15.71 -19.60
CA HIS A 221 3.98 -14.35 -19.50
C HIS A 221 3.31 -13.56 -18.38
N PHE A 222 1.98 -13.66 -18.24
CA PHE A 222 1.27 -12.97 -17.17
C PHE A 222 1.75 -13.43 -15.79
N LEU A 223 1.83 -14.74 -15.53
CA LEU A 223 2.26 -15.27 -14.23
C LEU A 223 3.72 -14.92 -13.91
N ILE A 224 4.63 -15.13 -14.88
CA ILE A 224 6.06 -14.84 -14.72
C ILE A 224 6.28 -13.36 -14.39
N ASN A 225 5.59 -12.45 -15.07
CA ASN A 225 5.74 -11.00 -14.87
C ASN A 225 4.95 -10.45 -13.67
N ASN A 226 4.13 -11.26 -13.00
CA ASN A 226 3.34 -10.84 -11.85
C ASN A 226 3.47 -11.83 -10.68
N PRO A 227 4.67 -11.94 -10.06
CA PRO A 227 4.80 -12.65 -8.80
C PRO A 227 3.81 -12.10 -7.78
N LEU A 228 3.15 -12.99 -7.05
CA LEU A 228 2.08 -12.64 -6.12
C LEU A 228 2.29 -13.23 -4.74
N LEU A 229 1.66 -12.62 -3.75
CA LEU A 229 1.66 -13.07 -2.36
C LEU A 229 0.58 -14.12 -2.14
N GLY A 230 0.96 -15.27 -1.60
CA GLY A 230 0.08 -16.28 -1.03
C GLY A 230 0.35 -16.47 0.45
N LEU A 231 -0.12 -17.61 0.97
CA LEU A 231 0.16 -18.05 2.33
C LEU A 231 0.90 -19.39 2.29
N ASP A 232 1.85 -19.58 3.20
CA ASP A 232 2.47 -20.87 3.46
C ASP A 232 1.56 -21.79 4.28
N ALA A 233 2.05 -22.98 4.65
CA ALA A 233 1.30 -23.97 5.42
C ALA A 233 0.94 -23.47 6.84
N GLU A 234 1.73 -22.54 7.38
CA GLU A 234 1.51 -21.91 8.69
C GLU A 234 0.63 -20.65 8.60
N GLY A 235 0.14 -20.30 7.41
CA GLY A 235 -0.71 -19.13 7.20
C GLY A 235 0.06 -17.80 7.14
N ARG A 236 1.38 -17.82 6.98
CA ARG A 236 2.22 -16.61 6.87
C ARG A 236 2.37 -16.21 5.41
N LEU A 237 2.60 -14.91 5.15
CA LEU A 237 2.78 -14.42 3.78
C LEU A 237 4.01 -15.05 3.11
N GLN A 238 3.79 -15.59 1.92
CA GLN A 238 4.80 -16.22 1.08
C GLN A 238 4.78 -15.61 -0.32
N ALA A 239 5.95 -15.26 -0.85
CA ALA A 239 6.08 -14.84 -2.24
C ALA A 239 6.01 -16.04 -3.19
N GLN A 240 5.22 -15.93 -4.26
CA GLN A 240 5.13 -16.95 -5.29
C GLN A 240 5.69 -16.40 -6.61
N TYR A 241 6.80 -16.98 -7.06
CA TYR A 241 7.41 -16.71 -8.35
C TYR A 241 7.11 -17.84 -9.33
N PHE A 242 7.16 -17.51 -10.62
CA PHE A 242 6.90 -18.43 -11.72
C PHE A 242 8.03 -18.34 -12.74
N PHE A 243 8.31 -19.46 -13.38
CA PHE A 243 9.32 -19.59 -14.43
C PHE A 243 8.94 -20.75 -15.37
N ASP A 244 9.58 -20.81 -16.53
CA ASP A 244 9.50 -21.95 -17.47
C ASP A 244 10.86 -22.15 -18.15
N ALA A 245 10.93 -23.10 -19.10
CA ALA A 245 12.15 -23.44 -19.81
C ALA A 245 12.77 -22.27 -20.60
N GLU A 246 11.97 -21.26 -20.97
CA GLU A 246 12.40 -20.12 -21.77
C GLU A 246 12.64 -18.86 -20.92
N HIS A 247 12.08 -18.81 -19.70
CA HIS A 247 12.11 -17.61 -18.85
C HIS A 247 12.55 -17.93 -17.43
N GLU A 248 13.59 -17.22 -16.98
CA GLU A 248 14.04 -17.28 -15.59
C GLU A 248 13.04 -16.66 -14.60
N VAL A 249 13.19 -17.01 -13.33
CA VAL A 249 12.47 -16.35 -12.23
C VAL A 249 12.82 -14.85 -12.21
N ARG A 250 11.79 -14.00 -12.11
CA ARG A 250 11.87 -12.53 -11.96
C ARG A 250 12.44 -12.10 -10.58
N SER A 251 13.68 -12.50 -10.30
CA SER A 251 14.41 -12.18 -9.07
C SER A 251 14.78 -10.70 -8.94
N ASP A 252 14.69 -9.94 -10.05
CA ASP A 252 14.80 -8.49 -10.08
C ASP A 252 13.64 -7.77 -9.37
N ILE A 253 12.53 -8.48 -9.10
CA ILE A 253 11.41 -8.00 -8.29
C ILE A 253 11.57 -8.55 -6.87
N PRO A 254 12.20 -7.83 -5.93
CA PRO A 254 12.45 -8.36 -4.60
C PRO A 254 11.17 -8.49 -3.77
N PHE A 255 10.99 -9.66 -3.15
CA PHE A 255 9.96 -9.87 -2.12
C PHE A 255 10.40 -9.39 -0.74
N ALA A 256 11.71 -9.25 -0.51
CA ALA A 256 12.27 -8.91 0.80
C ALA A 256 11.58 -7.65 1.38
N SER A 257 10.80 -7.91 2.42
CA SER A 257 10.01 -6.95 3.20
C SER A 257 9.61 -7.63 4.50
N LYS A 258 9.48 -6.86 5.58
CA LYS A 258 8.95 -7.40 6.83
C LYS A 258 7.56 -8.00 6.61
N GLY A 259 7.27 -9.10 7.29
CA GLY A 259 6.00 -9.82 7.22
C GLY A 259 5.89 -10.85 6.09
N ILE A 260 6.83 -10.88 5.13
CA ILE A 260 6.93 -11.96 4.14
C ILE A 260 8.04 -12.92 4.58
N HIS A 261 7.70 -14.18 4.78
CA HIS A 261 8.56 -15.14 5.50
C HIS A 261 9.32 -16.09 4.59
N SER A 262 8.79 -16.36 3.40
CA SER A 262 9.38 -17.33 2.48
C SER A 262 9.05 -16.98 1.03
N GLU A 263 9.73 -17.66 0.12
CA GLU A 263 9.36 -17.70 -1.29
C GLU A 263 9.19 -19.14 -1.77
N VAL A 264 8.36 -19.32 -2.79
CA VAL A 264 8.26 -20.54 -3.57
C VAL A 264 8.39 -20.19 -5.05
N ARG A 265 9.11 -21.05 -5.79
CA ARG A 265 9.30 -20.92 -7.23
C ARG A 265 8.55 -22.05 -7.91
N ARG A 266 7.68 -21.72 -8.86
CA ARG A 266 6.81 -22.68 -9.54
C ARG A 266 7.20 -22.79 -11.01
N ASN A 267 7.66 -23.98 -11.40
CA ASN A 267 7.89 -24.29 -12.80
C ASN A 267 6.54 -24.48 -13.52
N LEU A 268 6.28 -23.69 -14.56
CA LEU A 268 5.07 -23.77 -15.36
C LEU A 268 5.09 -24.94 -16.36
N ASP A 269 6.25 -25.53 -16.67
CA ASP A 269 6.37 -26.71 -17.53
C ASP A 269 5.94 -28.00 -16.83
N GLN A 270 5.98 -28.01 -15.50
CA GLN A 270 5.61 -29.16 -14.67
C GLN A 270 4.12 -29.14 -14.28
N ARG A 271 3.33 -28.19 -14.78
CA ARG A 271 1.91 -28.00 -14.46
C ARG A 271 0.95 -28.63 -15.45
N ASP A 272 1.46 -29.27 -16.50
CA ASP A 272 0.64 -30.03 -17.44
C ASP A 272 0.37 -31.43 -16.85
N GLY A 273 -0.72 -31.53 -16.08
CA GLY A 273 -1.26 -32.75 -15.49
C GLY A 273 -2.72 -32.58 -15.08
#